data_AF-A0A1H0XHT0-F1
#
_entry.id   AF-A0A1H0XHT0-F1
#
_cell.length_a   1.000
_cell.length_b   1.000
_cell.length_c   1.000
_cell.angle_alpha   90.00
_cell.angle_beta   90.00
_cell.angle_gamma   90.00
#
_symmetry.space_group_name_H-M   'P 1'
#
loop_
_entity.id
_entity.type
_entity.pdbx_description
1 polymer ?
#
loop_
_entity_poly.entity_id
_entity_poly.type
_entity_poly.pdbx_seq_one_letter_code
_entity_poly.pdbx_strand_id
1 'polypeptide(L)'
;MQAYNHQVIIPRDPQSGQPTGQRVHKPLMITKVFDKSSPLIFNALTSGERLSKCRLEWYRTSSTGTQEHYFTIELEDAVIVDVQSRMPNCQDPNMAHFTHLEDVYFTYRKIVWTHEVSGTSGSDDWRTPISA
;
A
#
# COMPACT_ATOMS: atom_id res chain seq x y z
N MET A 1 4.89 -3.99 9.28
CA MET A 1 3.57 -3.98 8.61
C MET A 1 2.90 -5.31 8.90
N GLN A 2 1.61 -5.32 9.23
CA GLN A 2 0.85 -6.53 9.60
C GLN A 2 -0.13 -6.98 8.50
N ALA A 3 -0.65 -6.06 7.69
CA ALA A 3 -1.45 -6.38 6.53
C ALA A 3 -1.24 -5.36 5.41
N TYR A 4 -1.61 -5.76 4.20
CA TYR A 4 -1.51 -4.99 2.99
C TYR A 4 -2.73 -5.25 2.11
N ASN A 5 -3.28 -4.20 1.53
CA ASN A 5 -4.26 -4.32 0.46
C ASN A 5 -4.00 -3.24 -0.58
N HIS A 6 -4.04 -3.62 -1.85
CA HIS A 6 -3.90 -2.68 -2.94
C HIS A 6 -4.56 -3.23 -4.19
N GLN A 7 -5.22 -2.35 -4.95
CA GLN A 7 -5.95 -2.73 -6.15
C GLN A 7 -5.77 -1.68 -7.24
N VAL A 8 -5.44 -2.14 -8.44
CA VAL A 8 -5.47 -1.34 -9.67
C VAL A 8 -6.47 -2.02 -10.61
N ILE A 9 -7.43 -1.26 -11.12
CA ILE A 9 -8.48 -1.79 -11.99
C ILE A 9 -8.48 -1.06 -13.33
N ILE A 10 -8.80 -1.76 -14.41
CA ILE A 10 -9.14 -1.14 -15.68
C ILE A 10 -10.66 -1.28 -15.85
N PRO A 11 -11.43 -0.18 -15.90
CA PRO A 11 -12.86 -0.25 -16.18
C PRO A 11 -13.09 -0.99 -17.50
N ARG A 12 -14.06 -1.92 -17.50
CA ARG A 12 -14.37 -2.78 -18.64
C ARG A 12 -15.86 -2.79 -18.91
N ASP A 13 -16.21 -2.90 -20.18
CA ASP A 13 -17.59 -3.08 -20.62
C ASP A 13 -18.09 -4.47 -20.19
N PRO A 14 -19.22 -4.58 -19.46
CA PRO A 14 -19.72 -5.87 -18.98
C PRO A 14 -20.07 -6.88 -20.08
N GLN A 15 -20.43 -6.41 -21.28
CA GLN A 15 -20.89 -7.29 -22.36
C GLN A 15 -19.74 -7.80 -23.24
N SER A 16 -18.73 -6.96 -23.50
CA SER A 16 -17.59 -7.30 -24.38
C SER A 16 -16.30 -7.62 -23.64
N GLY A 17 -16.16 -7.21 -22.38
CA GLY A 17 -14.93 -7.32 -21.61
C GLY A 17 -13.82 -6.35 -22.05
N GLN A 18 -14.08 -5.48 -23.02
CA GLN A 18 -13.10 -4.52 -23.53
C GLN A 18 -12.87 -3.37 -22.53
N PRO A 19 -11.63 -2.83 -22.44
CA PRO A 19 -11.35 -1.65 -21.64
C PRO A 19 -12.17 -0.43 -22.09
N THR A 20 -12.89 0.19 -21.15
CA THR A 20 -13.71 1.39 -21.43
C THR A 20 -13.08 2.68 -20.93
N GLY A 21 -11.95 2.61 -20.23
CA GLY A 21 -11.29 3.77 -19.67
C GLY A 21 -9.88 3.48 -19.20
N GLN A 22 -9.23 4.52 -18.68
CA GLN A 22 -7.90 4.38 -18.08
C GLN A 22 -7.96 3.59 -16.77
N ARG A 23 -6.83 2.98 -16.42
CA ARG A 23 -6.64 2.36 -15.11
C ARG A 23 -6.99 3.31 -13.96
N VAL A 24 -7.62 2.76 -12.92
CA VAL A 24 -8.00 3.43 -11.69
C VAL A 24 -7.23 2.77 -10.56
N HIS A 25 -6.36 3.54 -9.91
CA HIS A 25 -5.64 3.12 -8.72
C HIS A 25 -6.54 3.34 -7.51
N LYS A 26 -6.83 2.26 -6.78
CA LYS A 26 -7.45 2.37 -5.45
C LYS A 26 -6.37 2.70 -4.43
N PRO A 27 -6.73 3.34 -3.30
CA PRO A 27 -5.76 3.62 -2.25
C PRO A 27 -5.04 2.35 -1.80
N LEU A 28 -3.72 2.44 -1.65
CA LEU A 28 -2.92 1.39 -1.06
C LEU A 28 -3.11 1.45 0.46
N MET A 29 -3.47 0.34 1.07
CA MET A 29 -3.68 0.23 2.51
C MET A 29 -2.57 -0.59 3.15
N ILE A 30 -2.03 -0.10 4.25
CA ILE A 30 -1.15 -0.85 5.14
C ILE A 30 -1.76 -0.89 6.54
N THR A 31 -1.63 -2.01 7.23
CA THR A 31 -1.95 -2.09 8.66
C THR A 31 -0.66 -2.07 9.48
N LYS A 32 -0.60 -1.22 10.49
CA LYS A 32 0.48 -1.19 11.48
C LYS A 32 -0.09 -1.09 12.90
N VAL A 33 0.76 -1.34 13.88
CA VAL A 33 0.44 -1.06 15.29
C VAL A 33 0.61 0.43 15.57
N PHE A 34 -0.05 0.93 16.61
CA PHE A 34 0.25 2.26 17.14
C PHE A 34 1.72 2.34 17.56
N ASP A 35 2.44 3.35 17.07
CA ASP A 35 3.85 3.57 17.41
C ASP A 35 4.20 5.07 17.34
N LYS A 36 5.49 5.40 17.41
CA LYS A 36 6.01 6.77 17.36
C LYS A 36 5.58 7.52 16.09
N SER A 37 5.33 6.83 14.98
CA SER A 37 4.93 7.45 13.72
C SER A 37 3.44 7.79 13.65
N SER A 38 2.59 7.22 14.51
CA SER A 38 1.13 7.41 14.44
C SER A 38 0.72 8.90 14.50
N PRO A 39 1.24 9.75 15.42
CA PRO A 39 0.92 11.19 15.40
C PRO A 39 1.41 11.91 14.14
N LEU A 40 2.56 11.49 13.58
CA LEU A 40 3.11 12.09 12.36
C LEU A 40 2.26 11.72 11.13
N ILE A 41 1.72 10.50 11.09
CA ILE A 41 0.78 10.04 10.07
C ILE A 41 -0.49 10.89 10.11
N PHE A 42 -1.05 11.16 11.30
CA PHE A 42 -2.22 12.05 11.43
C PHE A 42 -1.92 13.51 11.04
N ASN A 43 -0.73 14.02 11.34
CA ASN A 43 -0.30 15.34 10.89
C ASN A 43 -0.20 15.40 9.36
N ALA A 44 0.41 14.39 8.72
CA ALA A 44 0.51 14.31 7.27
C ALA A 44 -0.89 14.21 6.61
N LEU A 45 -1.80 13.42 7.18
CA LEU A 45 -3.18 13.32 6.73
C LEU A 45 -3.92 14.67 6.84
N THR A 46 -3.90 15.31 8.00
CA THR A 46 -4.68 16.53 8.25
C THR A 46 -4.14 17.77 7.55
N SER A 47 -2.84 17.79 7.23
CA SER A 47 -2.21 18.86 6.45
C SER A 47 -2.22 18.62 4.95
N GLY A 48 -2.55 17.41 4.49
CA GLY A 48 -2.41 17.02 3.08
C GLY A 48 -0.96 16.99 2.62
N GLU A 49 -0.03 16.64 3.52
CA GLU A 49 1.40 16.56 3.24
C GLU A 49 1.67 15.56 2.12
N ARG A 50 2.54 15.94 1.19
CA ARG A 50 3.04 15.05 0.13
C ARG A 50 4.31 14.36 0.60
N LEU A 51 4.22 13.05 0.73
CA LEU A 51 5.33 12.17 1.01
C LEU A 51 6.09 11.89 -0.28
N SER A 52 7.29 12.46 -0.42
CA SER A 52 8.09 12.36 -1.64
C SER A 52 8.37 10.91 -2.05
N LYS A 53 8.65 10.05 -1.07
CA LYS A 53 8.90 8.63 -1.28
C LYS A 53 8.34 7.79 -0.13
N CYS A 54 7.51 6.80 -0.46
CA CYS A 54 7.13 5.73 0.47
C CYS A 54 7.64 4.41 -0.09
N ARG A 55 8.41 3.65 0.69
CA ARG A 55 9.02 2.40 0.26
C ARG A 55 8.56 1.26 1.15
N LEU A 56 7.97 0.24 0.54
CA LEU A 56 7.55 -0.99 1.19
C LEU A 56 8.48 -2.11 0.72
N GLU A 57 9.17 -2.73 1.68
CA GLU A 57 10.05 -3.86 1.45
C GLU A 57 9.39 -5.14 1.93
N TRP A 58 9.38 -6.15 1.06
CA TRP A 58 8.79 -7.45 1.34
C TRP A 58 9.89 -8.47 1.60
N TYR A 59 9.76 -9.13 2.74
CA TYR A 59 10.69 -10.16 3.18
C TYR A 59 10.03 -11.53 3.13
N ARG A 60 10.82 -12.55 2.81
CA ARG A 60 10.44 -13.96 2.94
C ARG A 60 11.61 -14.77 3.45
N THR A 61 11.33 -15.96 3.96
CA THR A 61 12.40 -16.92 4.31
C THR A 61 12.95 -17.55 3.05
N SER A 62 14.25 -17.39 2.81
CA SER A 62 14.97 -17.99 1.69
C SER A 62 15.19 -19.49 1.89
N SER A 63 15.68 -20.17 0.86
CA SER A 63 16.08 -21.59 0.94
C SER A 63 17.20 -21.85 1.94
N THR A 64 18.00 -20.83 2.29
CA THR A 64 19.07 -20.92 3.29
C THR A 64 18.59 -20.61 4.71
N GLY A 65 17.29 -20.38 4.90
CA GLY A 65 16.69 -20.05 6.20
C GLY A 65 16.89 -18.60 6.65
N THR A 66 17.43 -17.74 5.79
CA THR A 66 17.66 -16.33 6.07
C THR A 66 16.49 -15.47 5.58
N GLN A 67 16.24 -14.32 6.22
CA GLN A 67 15.27 -13.35 5.69
C GLN A 67 15.86 -12.68 4.45
N GLU A 68 15.22 -12.86 3.30
CA GLU A 68 15.60 -12.21 2.05
C GLU A 68 14.55 -11.17 1.65
N HIS A 69 15.04 -9.99 1.29
CA HIS A 69 14.24 -8.95 0.66
C HIS A 69 14.03 -9.31 -0.81
N TYR A 70 12.80 -9.66 -1.19
CA TYR A 70 12.50 -10.19 -2.52
C TYR A 70 11.68 -9.25 -3.41
N PHE A 71 10.99 -8.28 -2.83
CA PHE A 71 10.11 -7.39 -3.57
C PHE A 71 10.05 -6.00 -2.92
N THR A 72 10.09 -4.96 -3.75
CA THR A 72 9.92 -3.56 -3.34
C THR A 72 8.68 -2.97 -4.01
N ILE A 73 7.90 -2.21 -3.25
CA ILE A 73 6.91 -1.27 -3.79
C ILE A 73 7.33 0.15 -3.40
N GLU A 74 7.53 1.02 -4.37
CA GLU A 74 7.85 2.42 -4.15
C GLU A 74 6.71 3.30 -4.65
N LEU A 75 6.26 4.23 -3.81
CA LEU A 75 5.29 5.27 -4.14
C LEU A 75 6.03 6.60 -4.20
N GLU A 76 5.80 7.39 -5.25
CA GLU A 76 6.28 8.75 -5.37
C GLU A 76 5.13 9.76 -5.23
N ASP A 77 5.41 10.84 -4.51
CA ASP A 77 4.45 11.91 -4.18
C ASP A 77 3.13 11.33 -3.62
N ALA A 78 3.26 10.46 -2.62
CA ALA A 78 2.13 9.85 -1.95
C ALA A 78 1.45 10.84 -1.01
N VAL A 79 0.14 10.71 -0.85
CA VAL A 79 -0.67 11.48 0.09
C VAL A 79 -1.52 10.51 0.89
N ILE A 80 -1.52 10.68 2.21
CA ILE A 80 -2.39 9.89 3.10
C ILE A 80 -3.81 10.43 2.95
N VAL A 81 -4.76 9.55 2.64
CA VAL A 81 -6.16 9.93 2.37
C VAL A 81 -7.14 9.45 3.44
N ASP A 82 -6.77 8.43 4.21
CA ASP A 82 -7.57 7.91 5.31
C ASP A 82 -6.67 7.20 6.32
N VAL A 83 -7.06 7.23 7.59
CA VAL A 83 -6.42 6.48 8.69
C VAL A 83 -7.53 5.93 9.58
N GLN A 84 -7.64 4.62 9.65
CA GLN A 84 -8.63 3.93 10.46
C GLN A 84 -7.97 3.26 11.66
N SER A 85 -8.08 3.91 12.82
CA SER A 85 -7.60 3.34 14.08
C SER A 85 -8.65 2.42 14.70
N ARG A 86 -8.23 1.24 15.14
CA ARG A 86 -9.11 0.24 15.74
C ARG A 86 -8.42 -0.58 16.82
N MET A 87 -9.17 -0.85 17.88
CA MET A 87 -8.80 -1.76 18.95
C MET A 87 -9.98 -2.72 19.16
N PRO A 88 -9.77 -4.04 19.05
CA PRO A 88 -10.80 -5.01 19.36
C PRO A 88 -11.33 -4.90 20.79
N ASN A 89 -12.53 -5.43 21.04
CA ASN A 89 -13.10 -5.46 22.37
C ASN A 89 -12.29 -6.42 23.27
N CYS A 90 -11.78 -5.92 24.40
CA CYS A 90 -10.99 -6.71 25.36
C CYS A 90 -11.77 -7.89 25.99
N GLN A 91 -13.10 -7.90 25.88
CA GLN A 91 -13.94 -8.99 26.37
C GLN A 91 -14.11 -10.13 25.35
N ASP A 92 -13.67 -9.98 24.10
CA ASP A 92 -13.72 -11.04 23.09
C ASP A 92 -12.43 -11.87 23.13
N PRO A 93 -12.47 -13.11 23.65
CA PRO A 93 -11.27 -13.96 23.75
C PRO A 93 -10.69 -14.31 22.38
N ASN A 94 -11.50 -14.31 21.32
CA ASN A 94 -11.04 -14.65 19.97
C ASN A 94 -10.13 -13.55 19.39
N MET A 95 -10.24 -12.32 19.89
CA MET A 95 -9.45 -11.18 19.42
C MET A 95 -8.33 -10.78 20.39
N ALA A 96 -8.10 -11.56 21.45
CA ALA A 96 -7.12 -11.25 22.48
C ALA A 96 -5.65 -11.16 21.99
N HIS A 97 -5.33 -11.76 20.84
CA HIS A 97 -4.01 -11.71 20.23
C HIS A 97 -3.77 -10.45 19.39
N PHE A 98 -4.82 -9.69 19.08
CA PHE A 98 -4.71 -8.42 18.39
C PHE A 98 -4.46 -7.27 19.36
N THR A 99 -3.75 -6.26 18.87
CA THR A 99 -3.43 -5.04 19.63
C THR A 99 -4.13 -3.84 18.99
N HIS A 100 -3.72 -2.62 19.37
CA HIS A 100 -4.14 -1.38 18.70
C HIS A 100 -3.55 -1.34 17.28
N LEU A 101 -4.42 -1.36 16.28
CA LEU A 101 -4.05 -1.33 14.88
C LEU A 101 -4.52 -0.03 14.24
N GLU A 102 -3.80 0.43 13.23
CA GLU A 102 -4.22 1.50 12.35
C GLU A 102 -4.00 1.09 10.88
N ASP A 103 -5.06 1.24 10.09
CA ASP A 103 -5.05 1.03 8.65
C ASP A 103 -4.84 2.39 7.97
N VAL A 104 -3.71 2.55 7.29
CA VAL A 104 -3.29 3.82 6.66
C VAL A 104 -3.43 3.68 5.15
N TYR A 105 -4.17 4.60 4.53
CA TYR A 105 -4.49 4.57 3.12
C TYR A 105 -3.72 5.67 2.38
N PHE A 106 -3.03 5.28 1.31
CA PHE A 106 -2.20 6.14 0.48
C PHE A 106 -2.77 6.24 -0.93
N THR A 107 -2.91 7.46 -1.43
CA THR A 107 -2.91 7.72 -2.88
C THR A 107 -1.52 8.18 -3.29
N TYR A 108 -1.20 8.09 -4.58
CA TYR A 108 0.14 8.36 -5.07
C TYR A 108 0.10 8.78 -6.53
N ARG A 109 1.14 9.51 -6.97
CA ARG A 109 1.28 9.91 -8.37
C ARG A 109 1.86 8.78 -9.21
N LYS A 110 2.93 8.16 -8.72
CA LYS A 110 3.65 7.11 -9.41
C LYS A 110 3.93 5.95 -8.46
N ILE A 111 3.89 4.75 -9.00
CA ILE A 111 4.18 3.51 -8.30
C ILE A 111 5.19 2.70 -9.11
N VAL A 112 6.14 2.07 -8.41
CA VAL A 112 7.12 1.16 -8.97
C VAL A 112 7.06 -0.14 -8.20
N TRP A 113 6.98 -1.25 -8.92
CA TRP A 113 7.08 -2.60 -8.39
C TRP A 113 8.37 -3.23 -8.88
N THR A 114 9.17 -3.76 -7.98
CA THR A 114 10.45 -4.40 -8.32
C THR A 114 10.53 -5.75 -7.64
N HIS A 115 10.75 -6.82 -8.40
CA HIS A 115 11.09 -8.12 -7.85
C HIS A 115 12.61 -8.26 -7.80
N GLU A 116 13.19 -7.91 -6.66
CA GLU A 116 14.64 -7.77 -6.46
C GLU A 116 15.43 -9.02 -6.84
N VAL A 117 14.92 -10.20 -6.48
CA VAL A 117 15.60 -11.48 -6.74
C VAL A 117 15.56 -11.88 -8.21
N SER A 118 14.58 -11.39 -8.98
CA SER A 118 14.42 -11.74 -10.41
C SER A 118 14.82 -10.61 -11.35
N GLY A 119 15.09 -9.41 -10.81
CA GLY A 119 15.45 -8.22 -11.59
C GLY A 119 14.32 -7.62 -12.42
N THR A 120 13.09 -8.14 -12.33
CA THR A 120 11.95 -7.60 -13.09
C THR A 120 11.36 -6.39 -12.38
N SER A 121 10.93 -5.40 -13.14
CA SER A 121 10.25 -4.22 -12.61
C SER A 121 9.10 -3.78 -13.52
N GLY A 122 8.14 -3.11 -12.90
CA GLY A 122 7.04 -2.43 -13.57
C GLY A 122 6.78 -1.10 -12.89
N SER A 123 6.21 -0.14 -13.62
CA SER A 123 5.87 1.15 -13.04
C SER A 123 4.67 1.75 -13.76
N ASP A 124 3.90 2.58 -13.05
CA ASP A 124 2.88 3.42 -13.65
C ASP A 124 2.92 4.82 -13.03
N ASP A 125 2.66 5.83 -13.85
CA ASP A 125 2.61 7.24 -13.46
C ASP A 125 1.34 7.88 -14.01
N TRP A 126 0.57 8.51 -13.12
CA TRP A 126 -0.64 9.23 -13.50
C TRP A 126 -0.38 10.32 -14.56
N ARG A 127 0.78 10.99 -14.52
CA ARG A 127 1.12 12.10 -15.42
C ARG A 127 1.59 11.65 -16.79
N THR A 128 2.18 10.46 -16.88
CA THR A 128 2.69 9.89 -18.13
C THR A 128 2.07 8.51 -18.32
N PRO A 129 0.77 8.43 -18.68
CA PRO A 129 0.17 7.16 -19.02
C PRO A 129 0.95 6.57 -20.19
N ILE A 130 1.40 5.31 -20.04
CA ILE A 130 2.01 4.57 -21.15
C ILE A 130 0.94 4.45 -22.24
N SER A 131 1.16 5.09 -23.39
CA SER A 131 0.29 4.96 -24.55
C SER A 131 0.31 3.51 -25.02
N ALA A 132 -0.87 2.90 -25.16
CA ALA A 132 -1.05 1.57 -25.74
C ALA A 132 -0.56 1.52 -27.19
#